data_AF-A0A2N2EHT9-F1
#
_entry.id   AF-A0A2N2EHT9-F1
#
_cell.length_a   1.000
_cell.length_b   1.000
_cell.length_c   1.000
_cell.angle_alpha   90.00
_cell.angle_beta   90.00
_cell.angle_gamma   90.00
#
_symmetry.space_group_name_H-M   'P 1'
#
loop_
_entity.id
_entity.type
_entity.pdbx_description
1 polymer ?
#
loop_
_entity_poly.entity_id
_entity_poly.type
_entity_poly.pdbx_seq_one_letter_code
_entity_poly.pdbx_strand_id
1 'polypeptide(L)'
;MKKITVLFLCTLLIFMLTSCGLKDLLEEKDKDKEASLDLGGNSSDDEDEGPGDGDEEEDEEDKDKDENDDKDKNETSGQHAIYCNDTVTVTDKTSGFETKYTLVLFATNEDGLEGTYHGNISLNYGLDASQISGLTDAPIQGLGGFSVSLQAQDVEFDVVNLDLDKYANYGTDATGDAKVVPLINGTSMALITANMSGSGQLGIEITGKTDANGGTITATQPNVSADGSGPLVIKMYMKDGLVTIQIPSLQKAMDYQSFDAILTSSSDIISQAEEQANEAFNGEE
;
A
#
# COMPACT_ATOMS: atom_id res chain seq x y z
N MET A 1 12.58 29.43 7.31
CA MET A 1 12.54 28.60 6.09
C MET A 1 13.43 27.37 6.30
N LYS A 2 12.90 26.31 6.91
CA LYS A 2 13.55 24.99 7.11
C LYS A 2 12.42 23.95 7.22
N LYS A 3 11.85 23.48 6.10
CA LYS A 3 10.75 22.49 6.11
C LYS A 3 10.78 21.49 4.93
N ILE A 4 11.91 21.33 4.24
CA ILE A 4 12.04 20.37 3.12
C ILE A 4 13.35 19.61 3.28
N THR A 5 13.51 18.89 4.40
CA THR A 5 14.76 18.14 4.65
C THR A 5 14.51 16.63 4.65
N VAL A 6 13.39 16.15 5.17
CA VAL A 6 13.14 14.70 5.33
C VAL A 6 12.82 14.02 4.00
N LEU A 7 11.89 14.59 3.21
CA LEU A 7 11.54 14.03 1.90
C LEU A 7 12.76 13.99 0.96
N PHE A 8 13.56 15.05 0.97
CA PHE A 8 14.76 15.16 0.15
C PHE A 8 15.87 14.20 0.60
N LEU A 9 16.01 13.93 1.91
CA LEU A 9 16.98 12.96 2.42
C LEU A 9 16.64 11.53 2.01
N CYS A 10 15.35 11.14 2.08
CA CYS A 10 14.90 9.81 1.67
C CYS A 10 15.05 9.61 0.15
N THR A 11 14.67 10.60 -0.68
CA THR A 11 14.88 10.50 -2.13
C THR A 11 16.36 10.47 -2.51
N LEU A 12 17.21 11.25 -1.81
CA LEU A 12 18.66 11.23 -2.01
C LEU A 12 19.29 9.90 -1.58
N LEU A 13 18.74 9.21 -0.57
CA LEU A 13 19.22 7.90 -0.12
C LEU A 13 18.81 6.78 -1.09
N ILE A 14 17.58 6.80 -1.61
CA ILE A 14 17.14 5.87 -2.68
C ILE A 14 18.02 6.09 -3.92
N PHE A 15 18.34 7.35 -4.24
CA PHE A 15 19.28 7.68 -5.32
C PHE A 15 20.69 7.17 -5.00
N MET A 16 21.21 7.35 -3.79
CA MET A 16 22.54 6.85 -3.39
C MET A 16 22.64 5.32 -3.37
N LEU A 17 21.59 4.61 -2.95
CA LEU A 17 21.53 3.15 -2.97
C LEU A 17 21.45 2.60 -4.40
N THR A 18 20.83 3.35 -5.32
CA THR A 18 20.76 2.99 -6.75
C THR A 18 21.95 3.51 -7.57
N SER A 19 22.65 4.55 -7.12
CA SER A 19 23.73 5.23 -7.85
C SER A 19 25.14 4.93 -7.32
N CYS A 20 25.30 4.38 -6.12
CA CYS A 20 26.60 4.15 -5.50
C CYS A 20 26.83 2.65 -5.22
N GLY A 21 27.59 2.01 -6.11
CA GLY A 21 28.49 0.90 -5.75
C GLY A 21 27.97 -0.54 -5.78
N LEU A 22 26.65 -0.80 -5.78
CA LEU A 22 26.19 -2.19 -5.81
C LEU A 22 26.28 -2.85 -7.21
N LYS A 23 26.20 -2.06 -8.29
CA LYS A 23 26.38 -2.54 -9.66
C LYS A 23 27.81 -2.99 -9.95
N ASP A 24 28.80 -2.22 -9.49
CA ASP A 24 30.22 -2.53 -9.73
C ASP A 24 30.66 -3.81 -8.99
N LEU A 25 29.99 -4.18 -7.90
CA LEU A 25 30.26 -5.40 -7.15
C LEU A 25 29.61 -6.66 -7.74
N LEU A 26 28.60 -6.49 -8.61
CA LEU A 26 27.87 -7.58 -9.26
C LEU A 26 28.34 -7.85 -10.70
N GLU A 27 28.89 -6.85 -11.42
CA GLU A 27 29.32 -7.01 -12.81
C GLU A 27 30.66 -7.75 -13.03
N GLU A 28 31.42 -8.06 -11.97
CA GLU A 28 32.76 -8.68 -12.14
C GLU A 28 32.73 -10.22 -12.26
N LYS A 29 31.56 -10.89 -12.19
CA LYS A 29 31.50 -12.37 -12.12
C LYS A 29 30.93 -13.14 -13.31
N ASP A 30 30.38 -12.49 -14.32
CA ASP A 30 29.65 -13.18 -15.41
C ASP A 30 30.43 -13.33 -16.72
N LYS A 31 31.76 -13.50 -16.66
CA LYS A 31 32.57 -13.72 -17.88
C LYS A 31 32.87 -15.17 -18.25
N ASP A 32 32.51 -16.15 -17.44
CA ASP A 32 32.81 -17.55 -17.78
C ASP A 32 31.63 -18.47 -17.44
N LYS A 33 30.73 -18.70 -18.41
CA LYS A 33 30.11 -20.02 -18.70
C LYS A 33 29.08 -19.91 -19.83
N GLU A 34 29.55 -20.05 -21.07
CA GLU A 34 28.77 -20.71 -22.10
C GLU A 34 29.07 -22.22 -22.08
N ALA A 35 28.02 -23.03 -21.95
CA ALA A 35 27.90 -24.40 -22.49
C ALA A 35 26.45 -24.84 -22.24
N SER A 36 25.61 -24.88 -23.29
CA SER A 36 25.27 -26.12 -24.00
C SER A 36 24.51 -27.14 -23.15
N LEU A 37 23.21 -27.30 -23.42
CA LEU A 37 22.65 -28.60 -23.84
C LEU A 37 21.19 -28.47 -24.30
N ASP A 38 20.88 -29.38 -25.20
CA ASP A 38 19.84 -29.35 -26.22
C ASP A 38 18.89 -30.56 -26.04
N LEU A 39 17.64 -30.38 -26.47
CA LEU A 39 16.60 -31.34 -26.89
C LEU A 39 16.05 -32.47 -25.99
N GLY A 40 14.70 -32.54 -26.04
CA GLY A 40 13.86 -33.75 -25.91
C GLY A 40 12.65 -33.51 -25.00
N GLY A 41 11.37 -33.71 -25.34
CA GLY A 41 10.72 -34.48 -26.42
C GLY A 41 9.76 -35.53 -25.81
N ASN A 42 8.49 -35.54 -26.27
CA ASN A 42 7.37 -36.48 -26.01
C ASN A 42 6.67 -36.42 -24.62
N SER A 43 5.33 -36.24 -24.50
CA SER A 43 4.11 -36.86 -25.07
C SER A 43 3.68 -38.17 -24.39
N SER A 44 2.50 -38.17 -23.77
CA SER A 44 1.39 -39.12 -24.03
C SER A 44 0.29 -38.97 -22.97
N ASP A 45 -0.92 -38.70 -23.45
CA ASP A 45 -2.23 -39.29 -23.13
C ASP A 45 -2.31 -40.31 -21.97
N ASP A 46 -3.35 -40.20 -21.13
CA ASP A 46 -4.44 -41.18 -21.13
C ASP A 46 -5.63 -40.72 -20.25
N GLU A 47 -6.80 -41.06 -20.75
CA GLU A 47 -8.16 -40.87 -20.25
C GLU A 47 -8.42 -41.77 -19.02
N ASP A 48 -9.40 -41.44 -18.16
CA ASP A 48 -10.45 -42.43 -17.83
C ASP A 48 -11.68 -41.81 -17.14
N GLU A 49 -12.81 -42.41 -17.47
CA GLU A 49 -14.19 -42.07 -17.17
C GLU A 49 -14.64 -42.53 -15.76
N GLY A 50 -15.80 -42.05 -15.31
CA GLY A 50 -16.60 -42.80 -14.33
C GLY A 50 -17.51 -41.98 -13.42
N PRO A 51 -18.83 -41.96 -13.66
CA PRO A 51 -19.81 -41.19 -12.89
C PRO A 51 -20.30 -41.96 -11.65
N GLY A 52 -20.75 -41.22 -10.63
CA GLY A 52 -21.42 -41.77 -9.45
C GLY A 52 -22.69 -40.99 -9.16
N ASP A 53 -23.80 -41.53 -9.67
CA ASP A 53 -25.17 -41.18 -9.27
C ASP A 53 -25.42 -41.55 -7.79
N GLY A 54 -26.26 -40.75 -7.15
CA GLY A 54 -26.76 -40.98 -5.80
C GLY A 54 -27.97 -40.08 -5.57
N ASP A 55 -29.11 -40.54 -6.07
CA ASP A 55 -30.47 -40.02 -5.84
C ASP A 55 -30.92 -40.22 -4.37
N GLU A 56 -32.11 -39.65 -4.11
CA GLU A 56 -33.09 -39.93 -3.04
C GLU A 56 -33.05 -38.93 -1.86
N GLU A 57 -33.98 -37.95 -1.87
CA GLU A 57 -35.30 -37.98 -1.18
C GLU A 57 -35.11 -37.49 0.28
N GLU A 58 -35.95 -36.67 0.91
CA GLU A 58 -37.39 -36.49 0.84
C GLU A 58 -37.75 -35.17 1.57
N ASP A 59 -39.01 -34.80 1.44
CA ASP A 59 -39.70 -33.59 1.92
C ASP A 59 -39.67 -33.39 3.46
N GLU A 60 -39.83 -32.14 3.93
CA GLU A 60 -40.84 -31.80 4.95
C GLU A 60 -41.27 -30.32 4.86
N GLU A 61 -42.58 -30.15 5.05
CA GLU A 61 -43.39 -28.94 4.93
C GLU A 61 -43.35 -28.03 6.19
N ASP A 62 -44.14 -26.95 6.10
CA ASP A 62 -44.65 -26.07 7.15
C ASP A 62 -43.77 -24.89 7.58
N LYS A 63 -44.01 -23.69 7.02
CA LYS A 63 -45.06 -22.73 7.40
C LYS A 63 -45.04 -22.41 8.89
N ASP A 64 -44.43 -21.28 9.22
CA ASP A 64 -45.11 -20.29 10.04
C ASP A 64 -44.82 -18.88 9.50
N LYS A 65 -45.91 -18.25 9.08
CA LYS A 65 -46.00 -16.82 8.83
C LYS A 65 -46.25 -16.14 10.17
N ASP A 66 -45.30 -15.34 10.64
CA ASP A 66 -45.61 -14.21 11.51
C ASP A 66 -45.50 -12.93 10.68
N GLU A 67 -46.65 -12.51 10.16
CA GLU A 67 -46.93 -11.14 9.73
C GLU A 67 -47.45 -10.38 10.95
N ASN A 68 -46.70 -9.35 11.39
CA ASN A 68 -47.04 -8.16 12.19
C ASN A 68 -45.76 -7.77 12.96
N ASP A 69 -45.29 -6.53 13.06
CA ASP A 69 -45.95 -5.24 12.98
C ASP A 69 -44.89 -4.15 12.70
N ASP A 70 -45.37 -3.00 12.23
CA ASP A 70 -44.76 -1.68 12.31
C ASP A 70 -43.41 -1.44 11.58
N LYS A 71 -43.41 -0.84 10.39
CA LYS A 71 -43.53 0.61 10.19
C LYS A 71 -42.79 1.44 11.25
N ASP A 72 -41.48 1.35 11.22
CA ASP A 72 -40.60 2.52 11.38
C ASP A 72 -39.41 2.36 10.43
N LYS A 73 -39.65 2.56 9.12
CA LYS A 73 -38.58 3.02 8.24
C LYS A 73 -38.40 4.52 8.49
N ASN A 74 -37.86 4.82 9.68
CA ASN A 74 -37.11 6.03 9.87
C ASN A 74 -35.92 5.89 8.91
N GLU A 75 -35.97 6.56 7.76
CA GLU A 75 -34.80 6.78 6.92
C GLU A 75 -33.85 7.62 7.77
N THR A 76 -33.10 6.96 8.66
CA THR A 76 -31.88 7.52 9.20
C THR A 76 -31.06 7.90 7.97
N SER A 77 -30.77 9.20 7.82
CA SER A 77 -29.64 9.62 7.00
C SER A 77 -28.44 8.89 7.57
N GLY A 78 -28.14 7.73 7.00
CA GLY A 78 -27.20 6.79 7.56
C GLY A 78 -25.85 7.47 7.58
N GLN A 79 -25.16 7.42 8.72
CA GLN A 79 -23.75 7.75 8.74
C GLN A 79 -23.04 6.86 7.71
N HIS A 80 -22.26 7.47 6.85
CA HIS A 80 -21.39 6.78 5.90
C HIS A 80 -19.96 6.87 6.41
N ALA A 81 -19.17 5.83 6.16
CA ALA A 81 -17.75 5.84 6.46
C ALA A 81 -16.94 5.32 5.27
N ILE A 82 -15.79 5.96 5.05
CA ILE A 82 -14.70 5.42 4.23
C ILE A 82 -13.67 4.86 5.19
N TYR A 83 -13.34 3.58 5.02
CA TYR A 83 -12.34 2.88 5.82
C TYR A 83 -11.30 2.19 4.94
N CYS A 84 -10.04 2.41 5.26
CA CYS A 84 -8.89 1.73 4.72
C CYS A 84 -8.01 1.25 5.88
N ASN A 85 -7.59 0.00 5.81
CA ASN A 85 -6.49 -0.55 6.60
C ASN A 85 -5.84 -1.63 5.74
N ASP A 86 -4.98 -1.16 4.84
CA ASP A 86 -4.41 -2.00 3.79
C ASP A 86 -2.90 -1.83 3.74
N THR A 87 -2.21 -2.91 3.34
CA THR A 87 -0.76 -2.95 3.21
C THR A 87 -0.35 -3.40 1.82
N VAL A 88 0.34 -2.52 1.11
CA VAL A 88 0.87 -2.75 -0.23
C VAL A 88 2.38 -2.96 -0.14
N THR A 89 2.88 -3.99 -0.81
CA THR A 89 4.31 -4.26 -0.92
C THR A 89 4.81 -3.88 -2.31
N VAL A 90 5.86 -3.06 -2.36
CA VAL A 90 6.47 -2.61 -3.61
C VAL A 90 7.87 -3.19 -3.71
N THR A 91 8.09 -4.04 -4.71
CA THR A 91 9.40 -4.62 -5.01
C THR A 91 10.13 -3.76 -6.04
N ASP A 92 11.32 -3.26 -5.70
CA ASP A 92 12.23 -2.68 -6.68
C ASP A 92 12.74 -3.80 -7.61
N LYS A 93 12.41 -3.71 -8.90
CA LYS A 93 12.78 -4.73 -9.89
C LYS A 93 14.29 -4.85 -10.12
N THR A 94 15.07 -3.84 -9.73
CA THR A 94 16.52 -3.80 -9.90
C THR A 94 17.24 -4.43 -8.71
N SER A 95 16.82 -4.07 -7.49
CA SER A 95 17.49 -4.55 -6.26
C SER A 95 16.81 -5.75 -5.62
N GLY A 96 15.57 -6.06 -6.00
CA GLY A 96 14.73 -7.08 -5.35
C GLY A 96 14.21 -6.68 -3.98
N PHE A 97 14.50 -5.46 -3.49
CA PHE A 97 14.06 -5.03 -2.17
C PHE A 97 12.59 -4.67 -2.16
N GLU A 98 11.93 -5.09 -1.10
CA GLU A 98 10.54 -4.80 -0.82
C GLU A 98 10.42 -3.66 0.18
N THR A 99 9.62 -2.65 -0.18
CA THR A 99 9.15 -1.60 0.73
C THR A 99 7.69 -1.87 1.02
N LYS A 100 7.32 -1.96 2.31
CA LYS A 100 5.93 -2.11 2.74
C LYS A 100 5.35 -0.74 3.03
N TYR A 101 4.14 -0.50 2.53
CA TYR A 101 3.36 0.70 2.82
C TYR A 101 2.05 0.25 3.46
N THR A 102 1.72 0.78 4.63
CA THR A 102 0.46 0.54 5.33
C THR A 102 -0.28 1.86 5.44
N LEU A 103 -1.48 1.92 4.86
CA LEU A 103 -2.37 3.06 4.92
C LEU A 103 -3.54 2.73 5.84
N VAL A 104 -3.78 3.58 6.83
CA VAL A 104 -5.01 3.59 7.60
C VAL A 104 -5.72 4.91 7.37
N LEU A 105 -6.97 4.84 6.93
CA LEU A 105 -7.84 6.00 6.78
C LEU A 105 -9.21 5.64 7.36
N PHE A 106 -9.73 6.50 8.21
CA PHE A 106 -11.11 6.41 8.68
C PHE A 106 -11.72 7.80 8.64
N ALA A 107 -12.81 7.95 7.87
CA ALA A 107 -13.52 9.20 7.75
C ALA A 107 -15.02 8.97 7.64
N THR A 108 -15.83 9.86 8.19
CA THR A 108 -17.29 9.73 8.25
C THR A 108 -18.01 10.94 7.69
N ASN A 109 -19.22 10.72 7.18
CA ASN A 109 -20.16 11.73 6.71
C ASN A 109 -21.57 11.39 7.21
N GLU A 110 -22.30 12.38 7.72
CA GLU A 110 -23.68 12.23 8.19
C GLU A 110 -24.71 12.57 7.10
N ASP A 111 -24.31 13.30 6.06
CA ASP A 111 -25.19 13.90 5.06
C ASP A 111 -25.47 12.97 3.84
N GLY A 112 -24.81 11.81 3.79
CA GLY A 112 -25.02 10.80 2.74
C GLY A 112 -23.72 10.30 2.08
N LEU A 113 -23.88 9.67 0.91
CA LEU A 113 -22.75 9.11 0.17
C LEU A 113 -21.84 10.19 -0.43
N GLU A 114 -22.44 11.20 -1.05
CA GLU A 114 -21.76 12.43 -1.46
C GLU A 114 -21.78 13.45 -0.30
N GLY A 115 -20.75 14.29 -0.22
CA GLY A 115 -20.65 15.31 0.82
C GLY A 115 -19.26 15.36 1.46
N THR A 116 -19.17 16.08 2.56
CA THR A 116 -17.93 16.36 3.26
C THR A 116 -17.68 15.30 4.32
N TYR A 117 -16.55 14.61 4.20
CA TYR A 117 -16.09 13.60 5.15
C TYR A 117 -15.06 14.20 6.09
N HIS A 118 -15.14 13.82 7.37
CA HIS A 118 -14.19 14.19 8.40
C HIS A 118 -13.51 12.94 8.96
N GLY A 119 -12.19 12.96 9.09
CA GLY A 119 -11.47 11.77 9.52
C GLY A 119 -9.98 11.95 9.76
N ASN A 120 -9.30 10.82 9.92
CA ASN A 120 -7.88 10.74 10.20
C ASN A 120 -7.19 9.83 9.17
N ILE A 121 -5.91 10.10 8.92
CA ILE A 121 -5.09 9.36 7.96
C ILE A 121 -3.74 9.05 8.61
N SER A 122 -3.29 7.80 8.51
CA SER A 122 -1.96 7.34 8.89
C SER A 122 -1.33 6.58 7.72
N LEU A 123 -0.07 6.87 7.45
CA LEU A 123 0.73 6.21 6.43
C LEU A 123 2.07 5.81 7.05
N ASN A 124 2.27 4.52 7.14
CA ASN A 124 3.52 3.91 7.57
C ASN A 124 4.21 3.28 6.37
N TYR A 125 5.51 3.44 6.24
CA TYR A 125 6.26 2.69 5.25
C TYR A 125 7.71 2.48 5.66
N GLY A 126 8.30 1.41 5.16
CA GLY A 126 9.67 1.07 5.52
C GLY A 126 10.24 -0.09 4.72
N LEU A 127 11.54 -0.27 4.88
CA LEU A 127 12.30 -1.37 4.31
C LEU A 127 13.10 -2.02 5.43
N ASP A 128 13.03 -3.35 5.50
CA ASP A 128 13.85 -4.16 6.39
C ASP A 128 15.14 -4.58 5.66
N ALA A 129 16.29 -4.22 6.23
CA ALA A 129 17.60 -4.54 5.69
C ALA A 129 17.93 -6.05 5.79
N SER A 130 17.18 -6.83 6.59
CA SER A 130 17.33 -8.28 6.64
C SER A 130 17.21 -8.95 5.28
N GLN A 131 16.46 -8.32 4.35
CA GLN A 131 16.31 -8.73 2.96
C GLN A 131 17.63 -8.83 2.21
N ILE A 132 18.66 -8.05 2.58
CA ILE A 132 20.01 -8.12 1.99
C ILE A 132 20.61 -9.52 2.18
N SER A 133 20.32 -10.17 3.31
CA SER A 133 20.90 -11.46 3.67
C SER A 133 20.44 -12.60 2.76
N GLY A 134 19.36 -12.41 2.01
CA GLY A 134 18.81 -13.39 1.08
C GLY A 134 19.22 -13.20 -0.39
N LEU A 135 19.96 -12.13 -0.72
CA LEU A 135 20.24 -11.76 -2.12
C LEU A 135 21.51 -12.37 -2.70
N THR A 136 22.39 -12.95 -1.88
CA THR A 136 23.68 -13.49 -2.34
C THR A 136 24.00 -14.83 -1.68
N ASP A 137 24.69 -15.71 -2.40
CA ASP A 137 25.31 -16.92 -1.80
C ASP A 137 26.44 -16.58 -0.82
N ALA A 138 26.85 -15.32 -0.74
CA ALA A 138 27.81 -14.83 0.23
C ALA A 138 27.14 -14.67 1.61
N PRO A 139 27.85 -14.96 2.72
CA PRO A 139 27.35 -14.78 4.07
C PRO A 139 27.35 -13.29 4.44
N ILE A 140 26.43 -12.55 3.83
CA ILE A 140 26.11 -11.16 4.13
C ILE A 140 24.87 -11.16 5.02
N GLN A 141 24.88 -10.37 6.07
CA GLN A 141 23.75 -10.14 6.97
C GLN A 141 23.44 -8.66 6.98
N GLY A 142 22.21 -8.31 6.61
CA GLY A 142 21.67 -6.97 6.84
C GLY A 142 20.82 -6.97 8.12
N LEU A 143 20.93 -5.91 8.91
CA LEU A 143 20.12 -5.66 10.10
C LEU A 143 19.61 -4.22 10.07
N GLY A 144 18.44 -4.00 10.68
CA GLY A 144 17.80 -2.69 10.74
C GLY A 144 17.04 -2.38 9.46
N GLY A 145 17.11 -1.13 8.99
CA GLY A 145 16.33 -0.66 7.86
C GLY A 145 16.04 0.83 7.93
N PHE A 146 14.95 1.23 7.29
CA PHE A 146 14.32 2.51 7.55
C PHE A 146 12.82 2.33 7.77
N SER A 147 12.25 3.20 8.59
CA SER A 147 10.82 3.29 8.82
C SER A 147 10.41 4.76 8.82
N VAL A 148 9.22 5.02 8.32
CA VAL A 148 8.58 6.33 8.34
C VAL A 148 7.15 6.14 8.78
N SER A 149 6.72 6.96 9.73
CA SER A 149 5.36 7.04 10.25
C SER A 149 4.85 8.46 10.04
N LEU A 150 3.71 8.61 9.37
CA LEU A 150 3.09 9.89 9.04
C LEU A 150 1.61 9.85 9.40
N GLN A 151 1.10 10.95 9.96
CA GLN A 151 -0.29 11.09 10.33
C GLN A 151 -0.84 12.49 10.04
N ALA A 152 -2.13 12.55 9.70
CA ALA A 152 -2.93 13.76 9.66
C ALA A 152 -4.24 13.51 10.41
N GLN A 153 -4.59 14.46 11.28
CA GLN A 153 -5.84 14.46 12.05
C GLN A 153 -6.78 15.53 11.52
N ASP A 154 -8.08 15.35 11.80
CA ASP A 154 -9.13 16.31 11.44
C ASP A 154 -9.11 16.68 9.95
N VAL A 155 -8.84 15.69 9.09
CA VAL A 155 -8.82 15.85 7.65
C VAL A 155 -10.25 15.98 7.16
N GLU A 156 -10.50 17.01 6.36
CA GLU A 156 -11.78 17.29 5.72
C GLU A 156 -11.63 17.17 4.20
N PHE A 157 -12.56 16.47 3.55
CA PHE A 157 -12.57 16.33 2.10
C PHE A 157 -13.95 16.03 1.54
N ASP A 158 -14.19 16.44 0.29
CA ASP A 158 -15.47 16.21 -0.38
C ASP A 158 -15.43 14.97 -1.27
N VAL A 159 -16.48 14.15 -1.17
CA VAL A 159 -16.82 13.10 -2.13
C VAL A 159 -17.82 13.67 -3.13
N VAL A 160 -17.44 13.69 -4.40
CA VAL A 160 -18.22 14.24 -5.51
C VAL A 160 -18.24 13.27 -6.71
N ASN A 161 -19.11 13.51 -7.68
CA ASN A 161 -19.09 12.79 -8.95
C ASN A 161 -17.70 12.85 -9.62
N LEU A 162 -17.27 11.73 -10.22
CA LEU A 162 -15.95 11.61 -10.83
C LEU A 162 -15.80 12.59 -12.01
N ASP A 163 -14.85 13.51 -11.87
CA ASP A 163 -14.38 14.40 -12.93
C ASP A 163 -12.96 13.96 -13.31
N LEU A 164 -12.85 13.21 -14.41
CA LEU A 164 -11.60 12.59 -14.85
C LEU A 164 -10.49 13.63 -15.10
N ASP A 165 -10.85 14.81 -15.61
CA ASP A 165 -9.88 15.86 -15.88
C ASP A 165 -9.33 16.42 -14.57
N LYS A 166 -10.19 16.74 -13.60
CA LYS A 166 -9.73 17.17 -12.26
C LYS A 166 -8.90 16.09 -11.59
N TYR A 167 -9.36 14.84 -11.61
CA TYR A 167 -8.67 13.71 -11.02
C TYR A 167 -7.25 13.53 -11.58
N ALA A 168 -7.12 13.50 -12.92
CA ALA A 168 -5.84 13.34 -13.60
C ALA A 168 -4.88 14.49 -13.29
N ASN A 169 -5.40 15.72 -13.21
CA ASN A 169 -4.59 16.92 -13.00
C ASN A 169 -4.21 17.19 -11.54
N TYR A 170 -4.94 16.63 -10.58
CA TYR A 170 -4.73 16.93 -9.17
C TYR A 170 -3.32 16.59 -8.68
N GLY A 171 -2.68 17.50 -7.95
CA GLY A 171 -1.32 17.32 -7.43
C GLY A 171 -0.21 17.20 -8.48
N THR A 172 -0.48 17.56 -9.74
CA THR A 172 0.55 17.59 -10.80
C THR A 172 0.95 19.02 -11.13
N ASP A 173 2.26 19.30 -11.10
CA ASP A 173 2.83 20.59 -11.53
C ASP A 173 3.08 20.63 -13.06
N ALA A 174 2.75 19.55 -13.76
CA ALA A 174 3.01 19.35 -15.18
C ALA A 174 2.18 20.33 -16.03
N THR A 175 2.81 21.45 -16.38
CA THR A 175 2.35 22.44 -17.35
C THR A 175 2.93 22.09 -18.72
N GLY A 176 2.28 21.18 -19.46
CA GLY A 176 2.55 21.03 -20.90
C GLY A 176 2.86 19.64 -21.44
N ASP A 177 3.05 18.61 -20.61
CA ASP A 177 3.20 17.24 -21.11
C ASP A 177 1.84 16.59 -21.41
N ALA A 178 1.79 15.75 -22.44
CA ALA A 178 0.62 14.96 -22.81
C ALA A 178 0.20 14.08 -21.63
N LYS A 179 -0.87 14.48 -20.94
CA LYS A 179 -1.34 13.80 -19.73
C LYS A 179 -2.09 12.55 -20.13
N VAL A 180 -1.59 11.40 -19.68
CA VAL A 180 -2.33 10.14 -19.82
C VAL A 180 -3.45 10.17 -18.79
N VAL A 181 -4.68 10.36 -19.25
CA VAL A 181 -5.86 10.21 -18.39
C VAL A 181 -5.92 8.74 -18.00
N PRO A 182 -5.86 8.41 -16.70
CA PRO A 182 -5.93 7.03 -16.26
C PRO A 182 -7.29 6.43 -16.64
N LEU A 183 -7.28 5.18 -17.12
CA LEU A 183 -8.49 4.42 -17.40
C LEU A 183 -9.11 3.98 -16.06
N ILE A 184 -9.85 4.89 -15.43
CA ILE A 184 -10.53 4.65 -14.15
C ILE A 184 -11.99 4.32 -14.43
N ASN A 185 -12.49 3.29 -13.75
CA ASN A 185 -13.89 2.89 -13.79
C ASN A 185 -14.55 3.23 -12.44
N GLY A 186 -14.70 4.53 -12.17
CA GLY A 186 -15.30 5.06 -10.94
C GLY A 186 -16.55 5.89 -11.24
N THR A 187 -17.44 6.01 -10.25
CA THR A 187 -18.61 6.90 -10.29
C THR A 187 -18.37 8.19 -9.50
N SER A 188 -17.59 8.10 -8.41
CA SER A 188 -17.30 9.23 -7.52
C SER A 188 -15.80 9.34 -7.26
N MET A 189 -15.37 10.50 -6.78
CA MET A 189 -13.98 10.79 -6.42
C MET A 189 -13.88 11.66 -5.18
N ALA A 190 -12.71 11.64 -4.56
CA ALA A 190 -12.29 12.62 -3.57
C ALA A 190 -10.81 12.96 -3.77
N LEU A 191 -10.46 14.21 -3.54
CA LEU A 191 -9.12 14.74 -3.78
C LEU A 191 -8.65 15.47 -2.51
N ILE A 192 -7.60 14.97 -1.89
CA ILE A 192 -7.14 15.43 -0.58
C ILE A 192 -5.69 15.92 -0.68
N THR A 193 -5.40 17.07 -0.08
CA THR A 193 -4.03 17.47 0.25
C THR A 193 -3.90 17.53 1.76
N ALA A 194 -3.52 16.40 2.35
CA ALA A 194 -3.42 16.26 3.80
C ALA A 194 -2.08 16.81 4.29
N ASN A 195 -2.09 17.66 5.33
CA ASN A 195 -0.86 18.10 5.98
C ASN A 195 -0.42 17.03 6.97
N MET A 196 0.43 16.11 6.51
CA MET A 196 0.95 15.02 7.32
C MET A 196 2.07 15.52 8.23
N SER A 197 2.15 14.96 9.43
CA SER A 197 3.24 15.13 10.38
C SER A 197 3.72 13.77 10.85
N GLY A 198 4.99 13.63 11.20
CA GLY A 198 5.49 12.35 11.69
C GLY A 198 7.00 12.28 11.75
N SER A 199 7.52 11.06 11.82
CA SER A 199 8.93 10.77 12.03
C SER A 199 9.45 9.75 11.05
N GLY A 200 10.76 9.81 10.78
CA GLY A 200 11.49 8.79 10.05
C GLY A 200 12.70 8.34 10.84
N GLN A 201 12.99 7.05 10.80
CA GLN A 201 14.16 6.44 11.40
C GLN A 201 14.95 5.70 10.32
N LEU A 202 16.27 5.82 10.37
CA LEU A 202 17.20 5.07 9.52
C LEU A 202 18.28 4.49 10.43
N GLY A 203 18.50 3.20 10.33
CA GLY A 203 19.56 2.50 11.03
C GLY A 203 19.83 1.20 10.32
N ILE A 204 20.93 1.12 9.57
CA ILE A 204 21.27 -0.05 8.76
C ILE A 204 22.65 -0.54 9.19
N GLU A 205 22.76 -1.83 9.46
CA GLU A 205 24.02 -2.52 9.64
C GLU A 205 24.15 -3.63 8.62
N ILE A 206 25.30 -3.69 7.93
CA ILE A 206 25.63 -4.74 6.98
C ILE A 206 26.92 -5.39 7.45
N THR A 207 26.86 -6.70 7.67
CA THR A 207 28.00 -7.50 8.07
C THR A 207 28.26 -8.56 7.01
N GLY A 208 29.49 -8.68 6.51
CA GLY A 208 29.88 -9.69 5.52
C GLY A 208 31.18 -10.39 5.90
N LYS A 209 31.36 -11.64 5.46
CA LYS A 209 32.66 -12.33 5.59
C LYS A 209 33.56 -12.03 4.39
N THR A 210 34.83 -11.74 4.67
CA THR A 210 35.79 -11.26 3.66
C THR A 210 36.51 -12.35 2.89
N ASP A 211 36.67 -13.56 3.44
CA ASP A 211 37.39 -14.65 2.79
C ASP A 211 37.21 -16.01 3.50
N ALA A 212 37.86 -17.05 2.96
CA ALA A 212 37.89 -18.41 3.50
C ALA A 212 38.56 -18.52 4.90
N ASN A 213 39.19 -17.45 5.40
CA ASN A 213 39.80 -17.41 6.73
C ASN A 213 38.85 -16.88 7.81
N GLY A 214 37.63 -16.46 7.44
CA GLY A 214 36.58 -16.11 8.38
C GLY A 214 36.67 -14.68 8.94
N GLY A 215 37.40 -13.77 8.29
CA GLY A 215 37.36 -12.35 8.63
C GLY A 215 35.97 -11.74 8.40
N THR A 216 35.58 -10.77 9.21
CA THR A 216 34.28 -10.07 9.12
C THR A 216 34.52 -8.59 8.88
N ILE A 217 33.81 -8.00 7.91
CA ILE A 217 33.67 -6.55 7.75
C ILE A 217 32.25 -6.17 8.13
N THR A 218 32.12 -5.14 8.96
CA THR A 218 30.83 -4.53 9.32
C THR A 218 30.83 -3.08 8.87
N ALA A 219 29.78 -2.70 8.14
CA ALA A 219 29.45 -1.32 7.81
C ALA A 219 28.16 -0.94 8.55
N THR A 220 28.24 0.04 9.44
CA THR A 220 27.10 0.50 10.23
C THR A 220 26.79 1.95 9.87
N GLN A 221 25.56 2.22 9.49
CA GLN A 221 25.00 3.57 9.49
C GLN A 221 24.52 3.88 10.91
N PRO A 222 24.92 5.03 11.49
CA PRO A 222 24.41 5.43 12.80
C PRO A 222 22.89 5.57 12.73
N ASN A 223 22.21 5.15 13.81
CA ASN A 223 20.79 5.37 13.95
C ASN A 223 20.52 6.87 13.94
N VAL A 224 19.79 7.33 12.94
CA VAL A 224 19.34 8.72 12.80
C VAL A 224 17.83 8.73 12.77
N SER A 225 17.24 9.70 13.48
CA SER A 225 15.82 9.99 13.41
C SER A 225 15.61 11.45 13.05
N ALA A 226 14.49 11.72 12.39
CA ALA A 226 14.07 13.07 12.06
C ALA A 226 12.55 13.18 12.04
N ASP A 227 12.05 14.30 12.56
CA ASP A 227 10.63 14.63 12.49
C ASP A 227 10.37 15.67 11.40
N GLY A 228 9.16 15.63 10.84
CA GLY A 228 8.78 16.52 9.76
C GLY A 228 7.28 16.73 9.64
N SER A 229 6.91 17.73 8.84
CA SER A 229 5.55 17.91 8.35
C SER A 229 5.57 18.41 6.91
N GLY A 230 4.59 18.00 6.13
CA GLY A 230 4.45 18.39 4.74
C GLY A 230 3.14 17.91 4.12
N PRO A 231 2.74 18.50 2.98
CA PRO A 231 1.54 18.09 2.27
C PRO A 231 1.74 16.72 1.60
N LEU A 232 0.73 15.85 1.71
CA LEU A 232 0.60 14.62 0.94
C LEU A 232 -0.66 14.71 0.09
N VAL A 233 -0.49 14.54 -1.22
CA VAL A 233 -1.59 14.46 -2.17
C VAL A 233 -2.16 13.05 -2.12
N ILE A 234 -3.48 12.92 -1.99
CA ILE A 234 -4.20 11.66 -2.01
C ILE A 234 -5.36 11.80 -2.98
N LYS A 235 -5.55 10.80 -3.83
CA LYS A 235 -6.68 10.73 -4.77
C LYS A 235 -7.48 9.48 -4.47
N MET A 236 -8.80 9.59 -4.53
CA MET A 236 -9.68 8.44 -4.33
C MET A 236 -10.68 8.39 -5.47
N TYR A 237 -10.96 7.19 -5.95
CA TYR A 237 -12.11 6.95 -6.81
C TYR A 237 -12.92 5.78 -6.26
N MET A 238 -14.22 5.82 -6.51
CA MET A 238 -15.19 4.94 -5.89
C MET A 238 -16.09 4.31 -6.93
N LYS A 239 -16.44 3.04 -6.74
CA LYS A 239 -17.45 2.33 -7.53
C LYS A 239 -18.10 1.24 -6.69
N ASP A 240 -19.43 1.26 -6.63
CA ASP A 240 -20.22 0.19 -6.00
C ASP A 240 -19.79 -0.11 -4.54
N GLY A 241 -19.43 0.93 -3.77
CA GLY A 241 -18.96 0.82 -2.38
C GLY A 241 -17.49 0.44 -2.23
N LEU A 242 -16.79 0.11 -3.32
CA LEU A 242 -15.35 -0.09 -3.34
C LEU A 242 -14.65 1.26 -3.56
N VAL A 243 -13.62 1.52 -2.77
CA VAL A 243 -12.82 2.74 -2.84
C VAL A 243 -11.39 2.31 -3.16
N THR A 244 -10.77 2.93 -4.18
CA THR A 244 -9.33 2.83 -4.38
C THR A 244 -8.70 4.15 -3.98
N ILE A 245 -7.72 4.09 -3.08
CA ILE A 245 -6.98 5.24 -2.60
C ILE A 245 -5.60 5.23 -3.25
N GLN A 246 -5.22 6.35 -3.86
CA GLN A 246 -3.94 6.52 -4.54
C GLN A 246 -3.10 7.59 -3.85
N ILE A 247 -1.89 7.22 -3.46
CA ILE A 247 -0.87 8.12 -2.92
C ILE A 247 0.37 8.12 -3.82
N PRO A 248 1.11 9.24 -3.96
CA PRO A 248 2.35 9.27 -4.71
C PRO A 248 3.36 8.25 -4.20
N SER A 249 3.99 7.51 -5.12
CA SER A 249 5.10 6.63 -4.80
C SER A 249 6.36 7.42 -4.51
N LEU A 250 7.14 6.93 -3.55
CA LEU A 250 8.45 7.50 -3.22
C LEU A 250 9.57 7.01 -4.14
N GLN A 251 9.34 5.92 -4.88
CA GLN A 251 10.37 5.28 -5.72
C GLN A 251 10.48 5.93 -7.11
N LYS A 252 9.38 6.45 -7.66
CA LYS A 252 9.35 7.05 -9.00
C LYS A 252 8.45 8.28 -9.02
N ALA A 253 8.98 9.37 -9.56
CA ALA A 253 8.16 10.53 -9.87
C ALA A 253 7.06 10.11 -10.86
N MET A 254 5.80 10.41 -10.52
CA MET A 254 4.58 10.13 -11.29
C MET A 254 3.95 8.73 -11.13
N ASP A 255 4.52 7.83 -10.33
CA ASP A 255 3.84 6.58 -9.96
C ASP A 255 2.98 6.78 -8.71
N TYR A 256 1.87 6.04 -8.60
CA TYR A 256 1.00 6.01 -7.42
C TYR A 256 0.96 4.61 -6.82
N GLN A 257 0.87 4.53 -5.50
CA GLN A 257 0.51 3.32 -4.77
C GLN A 257 -0.99 3.33 -4.53
N SER A 258 -1.64 2.21 -4.86
CA SER A 258 -3.09 2.03 -4.75
C SER A 258 -3.40 1.12 -3.56
N PHE A 259 -4.31 1.56 -2.70
CA PHE A 259 -4.81 0.83 -1.54
C PHE A 259 -6.30 0.58 -1.70
N ASP A 260 -6.75 -0.58 -1.24
CA ASP A 260 -8.15 -0.93 -1.26
C ASP A 260 -8.84 -0.48 0.03
N ALA A 261 -10.04 0.06 -0.13
CA ALA A 261 -10.84 0.62 0.93
C ALA A 261 -12.32 0.36 0.66
N ILE A 262 -13.13 0.54 1.69
CA ILE A 262 -14.58 0.34 1.63
C ILE A 262 -15.31 1.62 1.98
N LEU A 263 -16.43 1.84 1.30
CA LEU A 263 -17.43 2.84 1.63
C LEU A 263 -18.68 2.11 2.11
N THR A 264 -19.10 2.37 3.34
CA THR A 264 -20.19 1.64 4.00
C THR A 264 -21.11 2.57 4.76
N SER A 265 -22.38 2.18 4.88
CA SER A 265 -23.36 2.80 5.78
C SER A 265 -23.82 1.85 6.90
N SER A 266 -23.16 0.69 7.04
CA SER A 266 -23.48 -0.30 8.07
C SER A 266 -22.87 0.12 9.40
N SER A 267 -23.71 0.42 10.39
CA SER A 267 -23.29 0.83 11.74
C SER A 267 -22.32 -0.15 12.40
N ASP A 268 -22.51 -1.45 12.17
CA ASP A 268 -21.66 -2.50 12.75
C ASP A 268 -20.26 -2.47 12.14
N ILE A 269 -20.18 -2.27 10.82
CA ILE A 269 -18.90 -2.15 10.11
C ILE A 269 -18.20 -0.84 10.51
N ILE A 270 -18.95 0.26 10.62
CA ILE A 270 -18.42 1.57 11.03
C ILE A 270 -17.80 1.48 12.42
N SER A 271 -18.50 0.87 13.38
CA SER A 271 -18.00 0.74 14.76
C SER A 271 -16.71 -0.10 14.83
N GLN A 272 -16.65 -1.21 14.09
CA GLN A 272 -15.44 -2.04 14.02
C GLN A 272 -14.28 -1.33 13.33
N ALA A 273 -14.56 -0.61 12.24
CA ALA A 273 -13.57 0.18 11.51
C ALA A 273 -13.01 1.31 12.38
N GLU A 274 -13.85 1.99 13.16
CA GLU A 274 -13.44 3.04 14.09
C GLU A 274 -12.53 2.48 15.20
N GLU A 275 -12.89 1.33 15.79
CA GLU A 275 -12.05 0.65 16.78
C GLU A 275 -10.66 0.30 16.22
N GLN A 276 -10.61 -0.35 15.06
CA GLN A 276 -9.35 -0.71 14.40
C GLN A 276 -8.52 0.50 14.01
N ALA A 277 -9.16 1.57 13.52
CA ALA A 277 -8.48 2.80 13.17
C ALA A 277 -7.90 3.48 14.42
N ASN A 278 -8.64 3.51 15.53
CA ASN A 278 -8.16 4.04 16.80
C ASN A 278 -6.98 3.25 17.36
N GLU A 279 -6.98 1.92 17.23
CA GLU A 279 -5.81 1.10 17.58
C GLU A 279 -4.60 1.46 16.71
N ALA A 280 -4.78 1.61 15.41
CA ALA A 280 -3.69 1.98 14.50
C ALA A 280 -3.17 3.41 14.71
N PHE A 281 -4.01 4.35 15.13
CA PHE A 281 -3.61 5.74 15.39
C PHE A 281 -2.95 5.93 16.75
N ASN A 282 -3.31 5.11 17.75
CA ASN A 282 -2.82 5.25 19.13
C ASN A 282 -1.81 4.17 19.55
N GLY A 283 -1.62 3.12 18.74
CA GLY A 283 -0.87 1.90 19.09
C GLY A 283 0.66 2.00 19.07
N GLU A 284 1.24 3.20 18.96
CA GLU A 284 2.70 3.41 19.01
C GLU A 284 3.15 4.28 20.20
N GLU A 285 2.67 3.99 21.43
CA GLU A 285 3.32 4.47 22.68
C GLU A 285 4.32 3.45 23.27
#